data_AF-A0A822GQ45-F1
#
_entry.id   AF-A0A822GQ45-F1
#
_cell.length_a   1.000
_cell.length_b   1.000
_cell.length_c   1.000
_cell.angle_alpha   90.00
_cell.angle_beta   90.00
_cell.angle_gamma   90.00
#
_symmetry.space_group_name_H-M   'P 1'
#
loop_
_entity.id
_entity.type
_entity.pdbx_description
1 polymer ?
#
loop_
_entity_poly.entity_id
_entity_poly.type
_entity_poly.pdbx_seq_one_letter_code
_entity_poly.pdbx_strand_id
1 'polypeptide(L)'
;MFSLHDLHWIAAILNPHTRMLKHATDVERAHAYCLVRARIAKLMEMSQIDNTEEVLSPVTTSVTPPPPPRKKFKSYTTQFHDETDSSETASSMTIAKRARRELEIYLQLNLTNCKYLNEDIDNPLLFWKEQEHVLPNMSRLAKQIFAIPASSAAVERAFSSAGIVVSQRRTSISPSTVNDIILIRSAAAYLKTHMFLFFPEQ
;
A
#
# COMPACT_ATOMS: atom_id res chain seq x y z
N MET A 1 -25.43 18.71 1.93
CA MET A 1 -24.14 18.88 1.22
C MET A 1 -23.35 17.60 1.45
N PHE A 2 -23.05 16.83 0.40
CA PHE A 2 -22.29 15.58 0.56
C PHE A 2 -20.82 15.95 0.84
N SER A 3 -20.33 15.64 2.04
CA SER A 3 -18.92 15.79 2.38
C SER A 3 -18.22 14.47 2.07
N LEU A 4 -17.16 14.52 1.26
CA LEU A 4 -16.40 13.34 0.91
C LEU A 4 -15.45 12.98 2.06
N HIS A 5 -15.62 11.79 2.63
CA HIS A 5 -14.77 11.31 3.72
C HIS A 5 -13.30 11.17 3.30
N ASP A 6 -12.37 11.45 4.20
CA ASP A 6 -10.90 11.45 3.99
C ASP A 6 -10.38 10.20 3.26
N LEU A 7 -10.95 9.04 3.57
CA LEU A 7 -10.58 7.78 2.95
C LEU A 7 -10.78 7.80 1.42
N HIS A 8 -11.85 8.42 0.94
CA HIS A 8 -12.14 8.51 -0.49
C HIS A 8 -11.17 9.47 -1.20
N TRP A 9 -10.76 10.56 -0.54
CA TRP A 9 -9.72 11.45 -1.07
C TRP A 9 -8.39 10.71 -1.25
N ILE A 10 -8.00 9.93 -0.24
CA ILE A 10 -6.80 9.10 -0.29
C ILE A 10 -6.92 8.06 -1.42
N ALA A 11 -8.04 7.34 -1.49
CA ALA A 11 -8.28 6.33 -2.52
C ALA A 11 -8.27 6.93 -3.94
N ALA A 12 -8.84 8.12 -4.13
CA ALA A 12 -8.84 8.82 -5.40
C ALA A 12 -7.43 9.25 -5.83
N ILE A 13 -6.57 9.65 -4.89
CA ILE A 13 -5.16 9.93 -5.20
C ILE A 13 -4.44 8.64 -5.59
N LEU A 14 -4.66 7.54 -4.86
CA LEU A 14 -3.95 6.28 -5.08
C LEU A 14 -4.39 5.57 -6.36
N ASN A 15 -5.52 5.93 -6.94
CA ASN A 15 -5.93 5.39 -8.23
C ASN A 15 -5.20 6.16 -9.37
N PRO A 16 -4.37 5.48 -10.18
CA PRO A 16 -3.61 6.13 -11.25
C PRO A 16 -4.47 6.92 -12.24
N HIS A 17 -5.73 6.53 -12.45
CA HIS A 17 -6.66 7.22 -13.37
C HIS A 17 -7.22 8.52 -12.79
N THR A 18 -7.37 8.61 -11.47
CA THR A 18 -8.03 9.75 -10.80
C THR A 18 -7.08 10.60 -9.95
N ARG A 19 -5.78 10.26 -9.90
CA ARG A 19 -4.74 10.94 -9.09
C ARG A 19 -4.64 12.47 -9.25
N MET A 20 -5.04 13.00 -10.40
CA MET A 20 -4.95 14.44 -10.69
C MET A 20 -6.11 15.25 -10.11
N LEU A 21 -7.19 14.58 -9.66
CA LEU A 21 -8.39 15.23 -9.12
C LEU A 21 -8.86 16.38 -10.03
N LYS A 22 -9.12 16.07 -11.31
CA LYS A 22 -9.41 17.06 -12.37
C LYS A 22 -10.59 17.99 -12.06
N HIS A 23 -11.51 17.54 -11.21
CA HIS A 23 -12.73 18.27 -10.85
C HIS A 23 -12.67 18.88 -9.43
N ALA A 24 -11.58 18.70 -8.69
CA ALA A 24 -11.43 19.25 -7.35
C ALA A 24 -10.84 20.67 -7.40
N THR A 25 -11.22 21.49 -6.42
CA THR A 25 -10.60 22.79 -6.16
C THR A 25 -9.16 22.63 -5.68
N ASP A 26 -8.37 23.69 -5.78
CA ASP A 26 -6.97 23.68 -5.31
C ASP A 26 -6.87 23.42 -3.80
N VAL A 27 -7.85 23.91 -3.03
CA VAL A 27 -7.94 23.68 -1.59
C VAL A 27 -8.21 22.22 -1.28
N GLU A 28 -9.17 21.59 -1.97
CA GLU A 28 -9.48 20.16 -1.80
C GLU A 28 -8.30 19.28 -2.21
N ARG A 29 -7.61 19.64 -3.31
CA ARG A 29 -6.41 18.93 -3.77
C ARG A 29 -5.28 19.03 -2.75
N ALA A 30 -5.04 20.22 -2.20
CA ALA A 30 -4.04 20.44 -1.15
C ALA A 30 -4.38 19.63 0.12
N HIS A 31 -5.66 19.60 0.52
CA HIS A 31 -6.16 18.79 1.62
C HIS A 31 -5.88 17.30 1.39
N ALA A 32 -6.24 16.78 0.22
CA ALA A 32 -6.04 15.38 -0.13
C ALA A 32 -4.55 15.00 -0.16
N TYR A 33 -3.67 15.87 -0.67
CA TYR A 33 -2.22 15.67 -0.61
C TYR A 33 -1.69 15.69 0.82
N CYS A 34 -2.21 16.55 1.68
CA CYS A 34 -1.85 16.58 3.09
C CYS A 34 -2.21 15.25 3.78
N LEU A 35 -3.42 14.72 3.54
CA LEU A 35 -3.86 13.44 4.08
C LEU A 35 -2.95 12.29 3.67
N VAL A 36 -2.60 12.20 2.38
CA VAL A 36 -1.74 11.13 1.85
C VAL A 36 -0.33 11.23 2.46
N ARG A 37 0.26 12.43 2.51
CA ARG A 37 1.59 12.65 3.12
C ARG A 37 1.61 12.25 4.60
N ALA A 38 0.58 12.64 5.35
CA ALA A 38 0.48 12.29 6.77
C ALA A 38 0.36 10.77 6.98
N ARG A 39 -0.44 10.09 6.14
CA ARG A 39 -0.59 8.62 6.20
C ARG A 39 0.71 7.89 5.85
N ILE A 40 1.43 8.33 4.83
CA ILE A 40 2.74 7.79 4.48
C ILE A 40 3.75 7.99 5.62
N ALA A 41 3.83 9.21 6.17
CA ALA A 41 4.75 9.50 7.27
C ALA A 41 4.49 8.56 8.46
N LYS A 42 3.22 8.35 8.83
CA LYS A 42 2.84 7.40 9.88
C LYS A 42 3.27 5.96 9.56
N LEU A 43 3.13 5.51 8.30
CA LEU A 43 3.58 4.18 7.89
C LEU A 43 5.10 4.01 8.02
N MET A 44 5.85 5.07 7.72
CA MET A 44 7.31 5.09 7.84
C MET A 44 7.77 5.08 9.30
N GLU A 45 7.05 5.77 10.19
CA GLU A 45 7.31 5.73 11.64
C GLU A 45 7.06 4.33 12.20
N MET A 46 5.93 3.71 11.85
CA MET A 46 5.59 2.36 12.31
C MET A 46 6.65 1.32 11.89
N SER A 47 7.24 1.45 10.70
CA SER A 47 8.32 0.54 10.26
C SER A 47 9.65 0.71 10.99
N GLN A 48 9.87 1.81 11.71
CA GLN A 48 11.09 2.00 12.51
C GLN A 48 10.99 1.34 13.90
N ILE A 49 9.76 1.19 14.42
CA ILE A 49 9.50 0.61 15.74
C ILE A 49 9.75 -0.90 15.72
N ASP A 50 9.32 -1.61 14.66
CA ASP A 50 9.53 -3.07 14.52
C ASP A 50 11.03 -3.48 14.45
N ASN A 51 11.94 -2.54 14.12
CA ASN A 51 13.38 -2.82 14.05
C ASN A 51 14.13 -2.64 15.38
N THR A 52 13.45 -2.23 16.46
CA THR A 52 14.12 -1.84 17.73
C THR A 52 14.06 -2.91 18.84
N GLU A 53 13.35 -4.03 18.67
CA GLU A 53 13.23 -5.07 19.72
C GLU A 53 14.31 -6.19 19.71
N GLU A 54 15.31 -6.17 18.82
CA GLU A 54 16.44 -7.12 18.88
C GLU A 54 17.80 -6.44 19.12
N VAL A 55 18.10 -5.98 20.34
CA VAL A 55 19.52 -5.85 20.78
C VAL A 55 19.66 -6.11 22.28
N LEU A 56 20.15 -7.29 22.64
CA LEU A 56 20.93 -7.51 23.86
C LEU A 56 22.16 -8.40 23.57
N SER A 57 23.21 -7.77 23.01
CA SER A 57 24.68 -8.00 23.17
C SER A 57 25.31 -9.40 22.90
N PRO A 58 26.67 -9.57 22.77
CA PRO A 58 27.78 -8.60 22.78
C PRO A 58 28.85 -8.75 21.64
N VAL A 59 29.54 -7.63 21.35
CA VAL A 59 30.98 -7.41 21.02
C VAL A 59 31.81 -8.51 20.30
N THR A 60 32.45 -8.17 19.15
CA THR A 60 33.92 -8.30 18.89
C THR A 60 34.33 -7.67 17.54
N THR A 61 35.45 -6.93 17.60
CA THR A 61 36.25 -6.19 16.60
C THR A 61 36.73 -7.01 15.39
N SER A 62 36.80 -6.41 14.17
CA SER A 62 38.04 -6.28 13.33
C SER A 62 37.83 -6.22 11.79
N VAL A 63 38.30 -5.11 11.18
CA VAL A 63 39.14 -4.95 9.95
C VAL A 63 38.61 -5.29 8.53
N THR A 64 38.72 -4.29 7.63
CA THR A 64 38.51 -4.20 6.15
C THR A 64 39.56 -4.96 5.29
N PRO A 65 39.32 -5.27 3.98
CA PRO A 65 39.85 -4.44 2.84
C PRO A 65 38.99 -4.51 1.50
N PRO A 66 39.45 -4.15 0.26
CA PRO A 66 38.88 -3.11 -0.64
C PRO A 66 38.24 -3.64 -1.97
N PRO A 67 37.77 -2.79 -2.94
CA PRO A 67 36.66 -3.10 -3.89
C PRO A 67 37.08 -3.49 -5.33
N PRO A 68 36.12 -3.86 -6.22
CA PRO A 68 36.29 -3.73 -7.67
C PRO A 68 35.18 -2.90 -8.37
N PRO A 69 35.39 -2.44 -9.64
CA PRO A 69 34.76 -1.23 -10.16
C PRO A 69 33.75 -1.43 -11.31
N ARG A 70 32.98 -0.34 -11.57
CA ARG A 70 32.17 0.02 -12.77
C ARG A 70 30.76 -0.61 -12.83
N LYS A 71 29.72 0.03 -13.39
CA LYS A 71 29.64 0.90 -14.58
C LYS A 71 28.59 2.00 -14.42
N LYS A 72 28.87 3.16 -15.02
CA LYS A 72 28.01 4.35 -15.09
C LYS A 72 26.76 4.02 -15.93
N PHE A 73 25.57 4.04 -15.33
CA PHE A 73 24.32 4.18 -16.08
C PHE A 73 23.92 5.65 -16.06
N LYS A 74 23.64 6.19 -17.25
CA LYS A 74 23.40 7.62 -17.48
C LYS A 74 22.16 8.07 -16.71
N SER A 75 22.38 8.93 -15.72
CA SER A 75 21.34 9.70 -15.03
C SER A 75 20.71 10.69 -16.02
N TYR A 76 19.40 10.65 -16.18
CA TYR A 76 18.63 11.76 -16.74
C TYR A 76 18.32 12.71 -15.58
N THR A 77 19.24 13.62 -15.31
CA THR A 77 18.97 14.77 -14.44
C THR A 77 19.68 15.94 -15.07
N THR A 78 18.90 16.73 -15.77
CA THR A 78 19.19 18.14 -16.03
C THR A 78 17.90 18.77 -16.51
N GLN A 79 17.60 19.95 -15.95
CA GLN A 79 16.33 20.69 -15.99
C GLN A 79 15.41 20.20 -14.85
N PHE A 80 15.25 20.91 -13.73
CA PHE A 80 15.02 22.36 -13.60
C PHE A 80 15.61 22.97 -12.32
N HIS A 81 15.99 24.23 -12.45
CA HIS A 81 16.20 25.21 -11.40
C HIS A 81 14.87 25.51 -10.69
N ASP A 82 14.88 25.53 -9.36
CA ASP A 82 14.06 26.47 -8.59
C ASP A 82 14.85 26.88 -7.35
N GLU A 83 15.09 28.19 -7.24
CA GLU A 83 15.79 28.81 -6.11
C GLU A 83 14.79 28.97 -4.97
N THR A 84 14.86 28.14 -3.94
CA THR A 84 14.49 28.58 -2.58
C THR A 84 15.24 27.78 -1.52
N ASP A 85 16.21 28.48 -0.94
CA ASP A 85 16.70 28.44 0.43
C ASP A 85 17.35 27.16 1.01
N SER A 86 18.64 27.35 1.33
CA SER A 86 19.43 26.72 2.38
C SER A 86 19.90 25.26 2.22
N SER A 87 21.21 25.20 2.01
CA SER A 87 22.11 24.06 2.08
C SER A 87 21.95 23.25 3.38
N GLU A 88 21.43 22.02 3.26
CA GLU A 88 21.64 20.96 4.24
C GLU A 88 22.13 19.69 3.54
N THR A 89 23.28 19.21 4.01
CA THR A 89 23.93 17.96 3.62
C THR A 89 22.97 16.77 3.54
N ALA A 90 23.17 15.91 2.54
CA ALA A 90 22.34 14.76 2.14
C ALA A 90 22.11 13.65 3.20
N SER A 91 22.45 13.86 4.48
CA SER A 91 22.49 12.80 5.50
C SER A 91 21.36 12.82 6.53
N SER A 92 20.51 13.87 6.62
CA SER A 92 19.35 13.83 7.53
C SER A 92 18.09 14.43 6.91
N MET A 93 17.44 13.66 6.04
CA MET A 93 16.10 13.97 5.56
C MET A 93 15.08 13.60 6.64
N THR A 94 14.15 14.48 7.01
CA THR A 94 13.04 14.17 7.93
C THR A 94 12.04 13.20 7.27
N ILE A 95 11.29 12.41 8.05
CA ILE A 95 10.25 11.48 7.55
C ILE A 95 9.22 12.24 6.69
N ALA A 96 8.76 13.40 7.16
CA ALA A 96 7.81 14.24 6.42
C ALA A 96 8.35 14.66 5.04
N LYS A 97 9.65 15.03 4.94
CA LYS A 97 10.28 15.39 3.68
C LYS A 97 10.37 14.18 2.72
N ARG A 98 10.60 12.96 3.25
CA ARG A 98 10.57 11.72 2.43
C ARG A 98 9.17 11.41 1.92
N ALA A 99 8.17 11.46 2.80
CA ALA A 99 6.77 11.24 2.44
C ALA A 99 6.28 12.22 1.36
N ARG A 100 6.66 13.50 1.48
CA ARG A 100 6.37 14.53 0.48
C ARG A 100 7.00 14.20 -0.87
N ARG A 101 8.29 13.86 -0.89
CA ARG A 101 9.01 13.53 -2.12
C ARG A 101 8.39 12.35 -2.85
N GLU A 102 8.02 11.29 -2.12
CA GLU A 102 7.44 10.10 -2.73
C GLU A 102 6.08 10.39 -3.40
N LEU A 103 5.23 11.20 -2.76
CA LEU A 103 4.00 11.67 -3.39
C LEU A 103 4.27 12.53 -4.63
N GLU A 104 5.25 13.43 -4.59
CA GLU A 104 5.62 14.27 -5.73
C GLU A 104 6.11 13.44 -6.93
N ILE A 105 6.94 12.43 -6.69
CA ILE A 105 7.37 11.46 -7.73
C ILE A 105 6.16 10.78 -8.36
N TYR A 106 5.21 10.31 -7.54
CA TYR A 106 4.01 9.65 -8.05
C TYR A 106 3.14 10.57 -8.93
N LEU A 107 2.97 11.83 -8.55
CA LEU A 107 2.17 12.79 -9.31
C LEU A 107 2.81 13.16 -10.65
N GLN A 108 4.15 13.14 -10.73
CA GLN A 108 4.91 13.45 -11.94
C GLN A 108 5.14 12.23 -12.86
N LEU A 109 4.83 11.02 -12.40
CA LEU A 109 5.08 9.80 -13.16
C LEU A 109 4.29 9.80 -14.47
N ASN A 110 4.95 9.59 -15.60
CA ASN A 110 4.27 9.45 -16.89
C ASN A 110 3.63 8.06 -17.00
N LEU A 111 2.30 8.00 -17.06
CA LEU A 111 1.50 6.78 -17.05
C LEU A 111 1.14 6.27 -18.47
N THR A 112 1.54 6.97 -19.54
CA THR A 112 1.08 6.67 -20.91
C THR A 112 1.43 5.27 -21.41
N ASN A 113 2.51 4.66 -20.90
CA ASN A 113 3.00 3.33 -21.30
C ASN A 113 2.85 2.28 -20.19
N CYS A 114 2.07 2.53 -19.13
CA CYS A 114 1.83 1.53 -18.10
C CYS A 114 0.85 0.48 -18.61
N LYS A 115 1.36 -0.73 -18.89
CA LYS A 115 0.60 -1.89 -19.39
C LYS A 115 -0.74 -2.08 -18.67
N TYR A 116 -0.71 -2.01 -17.34
CA TYR A 116 -1.86 -2.26 -16.46
C TYR A 116 -2.92 -1.15 -16.43
N LEU A 117 -2.66 0.02 -17.02
CA LEU A 117 -3.65 1.09 -17.11
C LEU A 117 -4.46 1.02 -18.40
N ASN A 118 -3.95 0.32 -19.42
CA ASN A 118 -4.59 0.20 -20.72
C ASN A 118 -5.37 -1.11 -20.86
N GLU A 119 -4.93 -2.18 -20.17
CA GLU A 119 -5.49 -3.53 -20.33
C GLU A 119 -6.40 -3.95 -19.15
N ASP A 120 -6.09 -3.54 -17.92
CA ASP A 120 -6.76 -4.00 -16.69
C ASP A 120 -7.17 -2.83 -15.77
N ILE A 121 -8.10 -1.99 -16.25
CA ILE A 121 -8.67 -0.86 -15.46
C ILE A 121 -9.24 -1.34 -14.11
N ASP A 122 -9.61 -2.61 -14.02
CA ASP A 122 -10.32 -3.20 -12.88
C ASP A 122 -9.43 -3.51 -11.67
N ASN A 123 -8.09 -3.49 -11.79
CA ASN A 123 -7.21 -3.83 -10.67
C ASN A 123 -6.02 -2.87 -10.45
N PRO A 124 -6.23 -1.75 -9.72
CA PRO A 124 -5.16 -0.79 -9.41
C PRO A 124 -4.03 -1.38 -8.56
N LEU A 125 -4.23 -2.54 -7.91
CA LEU A 125 -3.18 -3.19 -7.11
C LEU A 125 -2.06 -3.76 -7.99
N LEU A 126 -2.33 -4.09 -9.26
CA LEU A 126 -1.29 -4.56 -10.19
C LEU A 126 -0.28 -3.45 -10.49
N PHE A 127 -0.76 -2.23 -10.73
CA PHE A 127 0.09 -1.05 -10.88
C PHE A 127 0.97 -0.84 -9.63
N TRP A 128 0.37 -0.90 -8.44
CA TRP A 128 1.11 -0.70 -7.19
C TRP A 128 2.12 -1.82 -6.89
N LYS A 129 1.90 -3.03 -7.41
CA LYS A 129 2.86 -4.13 -7.35
C LYS A 129 4.11 -3.84 -8.19
N GLU A 130 3.96 -3.27 -9.38
CA GLU A 130 5.11 -2.88 -10.19
C GLU A 130 5.86 -1.68 -9.63
N GLN A 131 5.12 -0.71 -9.10
CA GLN A 131 5.70 0.51 -8.53
C GLN A 131 6.23 0.33 -7.10
N GLU A 132 6.12 -0.86 -6.51
CA GLU A 132 6.52 -1.12 -5.11
C GLU A 132 8.00 -0.82 -4.85
N HIS A 133 8.88 -1.06 -5.82
CA HIS A 133 10.31 -0.74 -5.66
C HIS A 133 10.58 0.78 -5.74
N VAL A 134 9.78 1.54 -6.50
CA VAL A 134 9.98 2.98 -6.73
C VAL A 134 9.26 3.81 -5.67
N LEU A 135 8.07 3.36 -5.27
CA LEU A 135 7.13 4.05 -4.40
C LEU A 135 6.67 3.10 -3.25
N PRO A 136 7.58 2.63 -2.39
CA PRO A 136 7.31 1.56 -1.43
C PRO A 136 6.22 1.92 -0.41
N ASN A 137 6.17 3.16 0.07
CA ASN A 137 5.21 3.58 1.08
C ASN A 137 3.85 3.91 0.46
N MET A 138 3.83 4.48 -0.76
CA MET A 138 2.58 4.66 -1.52
C MET A 138 1.96 3.30 -1.88
N SER A 139 2.76 2.32 -2.33
CA SER A 139 2.28 0.95 -2.59
C SER A 139 1.74 0.29 -1.33
N ARG A 140 2.42 0.45 -0.18
CA ARG A 140 1.92 -0.05 1.10
C ARG A 140 0.60 0.59 1.50
N LEU A 141 0.48 1.92 1.32
CA LEU A 141 -0.77 2.64 1.58
C LEU A 141 -1.88 2.18 0.64
N ALA A 142 -1.61 2.03 -0.66
CA ALA A 142 -2.57 1.52 -1.64
C ALA A 142 -3.11 0.14 -1.28
N LYS A 143 -2.23 -0.79 -0.88
CA LYS A 143 -2.62 -2.12 -0.40
C LYS A 143 -3.56 -2.02 0.81
N GLN A 144 -3.28 -1.15 1.77
CA GLN A 144 -4.15 -0.96 2.95
C GLN A 144 -5.51 -0.36 2.59
N ILE A 145 -5.54 0.65 1.72
CA ILE A 145 -6.77 1.35 1.37
C ILE A 145 -7.67 0.49 0.48
N PHE A 146 -7.12 -0.16 -0.54
CA PHE A 146 -7.91 -1.00 -1.45
C PHE A 146 -8.27 -2.38 -0.86
N ALA A 147 -7.67 -2.79 0.26
CA ALA A 147 -8.12 -3.95 1.01
C ALA A 147 -9.45 -3.71 1.76
N ILE A 148 -9.87 -2.45 1.92
CA ILE A 148 -11.14 -2.12 2.57
C ILE A 148 -12.27 -2.48 1.61
N PRO A 149 -13.18 -3.40 1.99
CA PRO A 149 -14.30 -3.75 1.14
C PRO A 149 -15.25 -2.55 0.99
N ALA A 150 -15.75 -2.34 -0.23
CA ALA A 150 -16.69 -1.25 -0.50
C ALA A 150 -18.07 -1.43 0.18
N SER A 151 -18.39 -2.64 0.65
CA SER A 151 -19.67 -2.94 1.31
C SER A 151 -19.53 -4.04 2.37
N SER A 152 -20.53 -4.14 3.24
CA SER A 152 -20.70 -5.20 4.23
C SER A 152 -21.08 -6.56 3.62
N ALA A 153 -21.32 -6.65 2.31
CA ALA A 153 -21.82 -7.87 1.66
C ALA A 153 -20.96 -9.11 1.91
N ALA A 154 -19.63 -8.95 2.02
CA ALA A 154 -18.73 -10.06 2.35
C ALA A 154 -18.99 -10.61 3.76
N VAL A 155 -19.20 -9.70 4.72
CA VAL A 155 -19.49 -10.02 6.12
C VAL A 155 -20.90 -10.60 6.26
N GLU A 156 -21.89 -10.03 5.55
CA GLU A 156 -23.27 -10.56 5.50
C GLU A 156 -23.32 -11.99 4.95
N ARG A 157 -22.53 -12.31 3.91
CA ARG A 157 -22.40 -13.69 3.40
C ARG A 157 -21.79 -14.65 4.43
N ALA A 158 -20.81 -14.18 5.21
CA ALA A 158 -20.23 -14.96 6.30
C ALA A 158 -21.27 -15.23 7.40
N PHE A 159 -22.03 -14.21 7.81
CA PHE A 159 -23.11 -14.36 8.80
C PHE A 159 -24.27 -15.21 8.30
N SER A 160 -24.65 -15.10 7.04
CA SER A 160 -25.65 -15.97 6.42
C SER A 160 -25.19 -17.45 6.46
N SER A 161 -23.92 -17.71 6.15
CA SER A 161 -23.33 -19.05 6.31
C SER A 161 -23.32 -19.51 7.77
N ALA A 162 -23.02 -18.61 8.71
CA ALA A 162 -23.06 -18.91 10.14
C ALA A 162 -24.48 -19.31 10.60
N GLY A 163 -25.52 -18.64 10.10
CA GLY A 163 -26.92 -19.00 10.37
C GLY A 163 -27.31 -20.39 9.89
N ILE A 164 -26.66 -20.91 8.83
CA ILE A 164 -26.84 -22.30 8.39
C ILE A 164 -26.14 -23.27 9.33
N VAL A 165 -24.94 -22.93 9.81
CA VAL A 165 -24.17 -23.75 10.78
C VAL A 165 -24.92 -23.86 12.11
N VAL A 166 -25.41 -22.72 12.62
CA VAL A 166 -26.20 -22.61 13.85
C VAL A 166 -27.68 -22.68 13.50
N SER A 167 -28.17 -23.90 13.24
CA SER A 167 -29.60 -24.13 12.96
C SER A 167 -30.35 -24.63 14.19
N GLN A 168 -31.68 -24.52 14.19
CA GLN A 168 -32.54 -24.98 15.30
C GLN A 168 -32.37 -26.48 15.64
N ARG A 169 -31.83 -27.29 14.72
CA ARG A 169 -31.55 -28.72 14.94
C ARG A 169 -30.14 -28.99 15.47
N ARG A 170 -29.26 -27.98 15.49
CA ARG A 170 -27.86 -28.07 15.93
C ARG A 170 -27.57 -27.08 17.06
N THR A 171 -28.32 -27.20 18.15
CA THR A 171 -28.24 -26.28 19.30
C THR A 171 -27.09 -26.59 20.27
N SER A 172 -26.43 -27.75 20.15
CA SER A 172 -25.35 -28.20 21.05
C SER A 172 -23.94 -27.98 20.49
N ILE A 173 -23.76 -27.09 19.50
CA ILE A 173 -22.43 -26.75 18.97
C ILE A 173 -21.82 -25.66 19.85
N SER A 174 -20.56 -25.83 20.27
CA SER A 174 -19.85 -24.80 21.02
C SER A 174 -19.51 -23.59 20.13
N PRO A 175 -19.43 -22.37 20.68
CA PRO A 175 -19.07 -21.17 19.91
C PRO A 175 -17.70 -21.28 19.21
N SER A 176 -16.73 -21.96 19.84
CA SER A 176 -15.41 -22.18 19.24
C SER A 176 -15.50 -23.02 17.97
N THR A 177 -16.26 -24.12 18.00
CA THR A 177 -16.46 -24.98 16.83
C THR A 177 -17.19 -24.26 15.70
N VAL A 178 -18.16 -23.38 16.01
CA VAL A 178 -18.81 -22.54 14.99
C VAL A 178 -17.79 -21.64 14.30
N ASN A 179 -16.91 -20.98 15.08
CA ASN A 179 -15.87 -20.12 14.55
C ASN A 179 -14.91 -20.89 13.63
N ASP A 180 -14.46 -22.08 14.05
CA ASP A 180 -13.58 -22.93 13.25
C ASP A 180 -14.22 -23.35 11.92
N ILE A 181 -15.50 -23.72 11.94
CA ILE A 181 -16.24 -24.09 10.72
C ILE A 181 -16.33 -22.91 9.75
N ILE A 182 -16.66 -21.71 10.25
CA ILE A 182 -16.75 -20.51 9.41
C ILE A 182 -15.39 -20.15 8.83
N LEU A 183 -14.32 -20.21 9.65
CA LEU A 183 -12.95 -19.95 9.22
C LEU A 183 -12.54 -20.92 8.11
N ILE A 184 -12.67 -22.24 8.33
CA ILE A 184 -12.32 -23.26 7.35
C ILE A 184 -13.10 -23.07 6.05
N ARG A 185 -14.41 -22.78 6.14
CA ARG A 185 -15.24 -22.54 4.95
C ARG A 185 -14.76 -21.34 4.14
N SER A 186 -14.43 -20.23 4.82
CA SER A 186 -13.94 -19.01 4.17
C SER A 186 -12.56 -19.21 3.54
N ALA A 187 -11.64 -19.87 4.26
CA ALA A 187 -10.30 -20.19 3.79
C ALA A 187 -10.34 -21.17 2.61
N ALA A 188 -11.18 -22.19 2.65
CA ALA A 188 -11.34 -23.15 1.56
C ALA A 188 -11.84 -22.48 0.27
N ALA A 189 -12.77 -21.54 0.37
CA ALA A 189 -13.23 -20.76 -0.79
C ALA A 189 -12.08 -19.94 -1.39
N TYR A 190 -11.30 -19.25 -0.55
CA TYR A 190 -10.13 -18.48 -0.99
C TYR A 190 -9.07 -19.36 -1.67
N LEU A 191 -8.69 -20.46 -1.03
CA LEU A 191 -7.71 -21.39 -1.59
C LEU A 191 -8.21 -21.98 -2.91
N LYS A 192 -9.47 -22.37 -3.03
CA LYS A 192 -10.00 -22.91 -4.28
C LYS A 192 -9.92 -21.92 -5.44
N THR A 193 -10.14 -20.63 -5.20
CA THR A 193 -10.05 -19.60 -6.25
C THR A 193 -8.61 -19.29 -6.64
N HIS A 194 -7.66 -19.35 -5.70
CA HIS A 194 -6.29 -18.89 -5.92
C HIS A 194 -5.23 -20.00 -6.07
N MET A 195 -5.54 -21.25 -5.72
CA MET A 195 -4.61 -22.39 -5.84
C MET A 195 -4.50 -22.91 -7.28
N PHE A 196 -5.56 -22.80 -8.09
CA PHE A 196 -5.49 -23.10 -9.54
C PHE A 196 -4.57 -22.16 -10.32
N LEU A 197 -4.23 -20.99 -9.78
CA LEU A 197 -3.26 -20.07 -10.38
C LEU A 197 -1.81 -20.42 -10.02
N PHE A 198 -1.57 -21.22 -8.98
CA PHE A 198 -0.23 -21.56 -8.49
C PHE A 198 0.22 -22.98 -8.84
N PHE A 199 -0.71 -23.91 -9.08
CA PHE A 199 -0.40 -25.25 -9.58
C PHE A 199 -1.25 -25.53 -10.83
N PRO A 200 -0.78 -25.15 -12.03
CA PRO A 200 -1.36 -25.70 -13.24
C PRO A 200 -1.08 -27.21 -13.23
N GLU A 201 -2.11 -28.04 -13.40
CA GLU A 201 -1.90 -29.47 -13.64
C GLU A 201 -0.91 -29.63 -14.80
N GLN A 202 0.15 -30.40 -14.55
CA GLN A 202 1.07 -30.85 -15.59
C GLN A 202 0.44 -32.00 -16.37
#